data_AF-A0A7X6GYS3-F1
#
_entry.id   AF-A0A7X6GYS3-F1
#
_cell.length_a   1.000
_cell.length_b   1.000
_cell.length_c   1.000
_cell.angle_alpha   90.00
_cell.angle_beta   90.00
_cell.angle_gamma   90.00
#
_symmetry.space_group_name_H-M   'P 1'
#
loop_
_entity.id
_entity.type
_entity.pdbx_description
1 polymer ?
#
loop_
_entity_poly.entity_id
_entity_poly.type
_entity_poly.pdbx_seq_one_letter_code
_entity_poly.pdbx_strand_id
1 'polypeptide(L)'
;MFWKKRQPLAPEKPDSLMAPEAPKPQAEILREATASLAAALKNYSDAAHKAARPEADPELKNAYETVKAAEKLVKESRLAYALGRCLPEHVKYWPSWIKRDDFKKYVGFDVQDIEVRSSEEQGAYRNVKVSTVGFNFKGTRYQLILRDEGMSSAPGDPYRFGEIEVVAEGKKVARFGLIEDLSNEYSTWTFSDVRALLVGPWMQHVLDMTAQIEASDERRKNAFLDDRVRAAAREIDLG
;
A
#
# COMPACT_ATOMS: atom_id res chain seq x y z
N MET A 1 -39.88 -13.94 108.16
CA MET A 1 -39.27 -15.07 107.42
C MET A 1 -39.68 -15.00 105.96
N PHE A 2 -38.91 -15.69 105.09
CA PHE A 2 -39.06 -15.82 103.63
C PHE A 2 -38.11 -14.94 102.78
N TRP A 3 -36.92 -15.52 102.57
CA TRP A 3 -35.93 -15.17 101.55
C TRP A 3 -36.52 -15.29 100.14
N LYS A 4 -36.37 -14.24 99.31
CA LYS A 4 -36.52 -14.34 97.85
C LYS A 4 -35.19 -14.79 97.23
N LYS A 5 -35.21 -15.99 96.63
CA LYS A 5 -34.08 -16.59 95.89
C LYS A 5 -33.81 -15.80 94.61
N ARG A 6 -32.53 -15.49 94.34
CA ARG A 6 -32.01 -15.02 93.05
C ARG A 6 -32.07 -16.15 92.03
N GLN A 7 -32.58 -15.89 90.82
CA GLN A 7 -32.38 -16.74 89.65
C GLN A 7 -31.22 -16.16 88.79
N PRO A 8 -30.33 -17.01 88.25
CA PRO A 8 -29.13 -16.59 87.51
C PRO A 8 -29.44 -16.21 86.05
N LEU A 9 -28.64 -15.28 85.51
CA LEU A 9 -28.64 -14.85 84.11
C LEU A 9 -28.35 -16.01 83.16
N ALA A 10 -29.10 -16.09 82.06
CA ALA A 10 -28.81 -16.95 80.94
C ALA A 10 -27.68 -16.35 80.07
N PRO A 11 -26.80 -17.17 79.47
CA PRO A 11 -25.58 -16.70 78.81
C PRO A 11 -25.85 -16.09 77.43
N GLU A 12 -25.23 -14.94 77.16
CA GLU A 12 -25.10 -14.35 75.82
C GLU A 12 -24.38 -15.34 74.89
N LYS A 13 -24.93 -15.55 73.70
CA LYS A 13 -24.24 -16.26 72.61
C LYS A 13 -23.13 -15.35 72.07
N PRO A 14 -21.91 -15.87 71.84
CA PRO A 14 -20.86 -15.10 71.19
C PRO A 14 -21.16 -15.00 69.69
N ASP A 15 -21.51 -13.81 69.22
CA ASP A 15 -21.45 -13.51 67.79
C ASP A 15 -19.99 -13.59 67.33
N SER A 16 -19.81 -14.39 66.29
CA SER A 16 -18.56 -14.76 65.66
C SER A 16 -17.68 -13.56 65.34
N LEU A 17 -16.54 -13.45 66.02
CA LEU A 17 -15.41 -12.66 65.57
C LEU A 17 -15.01 -13.14 64.18
N MET A 18 -15.12 -12.25 63.19
CA MET A 18 -14.45 -12.42 61.90
C MET A 18 -12.98 -12.71 62.18
N ALA A 19 -12.50 -13.86 61.73
CA ALA A 19 -11.08 -14.17 61.77
C ALA A 19 -10.33 -13.07 61.00
N PRO A 20 -9.30 -12.43 61.57
CA PRO A 20 -8.48 -11.49 60.83
C PRO A 20 -7.82 -12.24 59.67
N GLU A 21 -7.95 -11.70 58.46
CA GLU A 21 -7.18 -12.15 57.29
C GLU A 21 -5.71 -12.27 57.69
N ALA A 22 -5.13 -13.45 57.46
CA ALA A 22 -3.73 -13.70 57.75
C ALA A 22 -2.87 -12.63 57.06
N PRO A 23 -1.85 -12.06 57.72
CA PRO A 23 -1.02 -11.02 57.14
C PRO A 23 -0.40 -11.54 55.85
N LYS A 24 -0.71 -10.88 54.72
CA LYS A 24 -0.16 -11.23 53.41
C LYS A 24 1.38 -11.32 53.53
N PRO A 25 2.01 -12.35 52.95
CA PRO A 25 3.46 -12.45 52.93
C PRO A 25 4.08 -11.16 52.38
N GLN A 26 5.16 -10.69 52.99
CA GLN A 26 5.81 -9.43 52.62
C GLN A 26 6.21 -9.36 51.13
N ALA A 27 6.47 -10.52 50.52
CA ALA A 27 6.73 -10.66 49.08
C ALA A 27 5.50 -10.34 48.20
N GLU A 28 4.29 -10.64 48.68
CA GLU A 28 3.04 -10.34 47.98
C GLU A 28 2.70 -8.85 48.07
N ILE A 29 2.92 -8.23 49.24
CA ILE A 29 2.83 -6.77 49.43
C ILE A 29 3.81 -6.02 48.52
N LEU A 30 5.06 -6.51 48.43
CA LEU A 30 6.07 -5.92 47.54
C LEU A 30 5.71 -6.09 46.05
N ARG A 31 5.09 -7.21 45.66
CA ARG A 31 4.58 -7.44 44.30
C ARG A 31 3.41 -6.55 43.94
N GLU A 32 2.44 -6.40 44.85
CA GLU A 32 1.32 -5.48 44.66
C GLU A 32 1.81 -4.03 44.56
N ALA A 33 2.78 -3.63 45.40
CA ALA A 33 3.39 -2.30 45.37
C ALA A 33 4.18 -2.05 44.08
N THR A 34 4.96 -3.03 43.59
CA THR A 34 5.68 -2.89 42.31
C THR A 34 4.74 -2.87 41.11
N ALA A 35 3.67 -3.67 41.11
CA ALA A 35 2.65 -3.62 40.07
C ALA A 35 1.92 -2.27 40.04
N SER A 36 1.59 -1.73 41.22
CA SER A 36 0.98 -0.41 41.37
C SER A 36 1.92 0.70 40.87
N LEU A 37 3.20 0.66 41.24
CA LEU A 37 4.20 1.61 40.76
C LEU A 37 4.39 1.52 39.23
N ALA A 38 4.47 0.32 38.68
CA ALA A 38 4.59 0.11 37.24
C ALA A 38 3.37 0.67 36.48
N ALA A 39 2.17 0.46 37.00
CA ALA A 39 0.95 1.04 36.44
C ALA A 39 0.95 2.58 36.52
N ALA A 40 1.39 3.15 37.64
CA ALA A 40 1.51 4.60 37.82
C ALA A 40 2.53 5.21 36.84
N LEU A 41 3.70 4.58 36.68
CA LEU A 41 4.72 5.01 35.73
C LEU A 41 4.25 4.89 34.28
N LYS A 42 3.52 3.83 33.94
CA LYS A 42 2.91 3.67 32.61
C LYS A 42 1.89 4.79 32.35
N ASN A 43 0.98 5.05 33.29
CA ASN A 43 -0.01 6.11 33.16
C ASN A 43 0.64 7.50 33.02
N TYR A 44 1.71 7.76 33.79
CA TYR A 44 2.48 8.99 33.67
C TYR A 44 3.15 9.10 32.31
N SER A 45 3.79 8.03 31.83
CA SER A 45 4.42 7.97 30.51
C SER A 45 3.39 8.24 29.40
N ASP A 46 2.23 7.59 29.46
CA ASP A 46 1.14 7.77 28.49
C ASP A 46 0.61 9.22 28.51
N ALA A 47 0.47 9.82 29.69
CA ALA A 47 0.06 11.21 29.85
C ALA A 47 1.12 12.20 29.33
N ALA A 48 2.39 11.96 29.63
CA ALA A 48 3.52 12.76 29.13
C ALA A 48 3.64 12.67 27.61
N HIS A 49 3.48 11.48 27.04
CA HIS A 49 3.44 11.28 25.59
C HIS A 49 2.25 11.96 24.94
N LYS A 50 1.07 11.93 25.58
CA LYS A 50 -0.12 12.62 25.08
C LYS A 50 0.04 14.15 25.15
N ALA A 51 0.65 14.67 26.21
CA ALA A 51 0.93 16.10 26.37
C ALA A 51 2.06 16.61 25.45
N ALA A 52 3.03 15.75 25.12
CA ALA A 52 4.11 16.05 24.20
C ALA A 52 3.71 15.93 22.72
N ARG A 53 2.55 15.31 22.42
CA ARG A 53 2.01 15.31 21.06
C ARG A 53 1.48 16.73 20.77
N PRO A 54 1.96 17.40 19.71
CA PRO A 54 1.37 18.66 19.29
C PRO A 54 -0.13 18.46 19.05
N GLU A 55 -0.93 19.50 19.32
CA GLU A 55 -2.37 19.47 19.05
C GLU A 55 -2.59 19.00 17.61
N ALA A 56 -3.43 17.98 17.47
CA ALA A 56 -3.62 17.34 16.18
C ALA A 56 -4.37 18.30 15.26
N ASP A 57 -3.64 18.86 14.30
CA ASP A 57 -4.16 19.75 13.28
C ASP A 57 -5.35 19.07 12.55
N PRO A 58 -6.58 19.62 12.66
CA PRO A 58 -7.76 19.04 12.03
C PRO A 58 -7.64 19.03 10.49
N GLU A 59 -6.90 19.96 9.89
CA GLU A 59 -6.64 19.97 8.44
C GLU A 59 -5.75 18.79 8.05
N LEU A 60 -4.67 18.53 8.81
CA LEU A 60 -3.81 17.36 8.56
C LEU A 60 -4.59 16.05 8.74
N LYS A 61 -5.43 15.94 9.76
CA LYS A 61 -6.29 14.75 9.93
C LYS A 61 -7.20 14.53 8.73
N ASN A 62 -7.90 15.56 8.27
CA ASN A 62 -8.78 15.47 7.11
C ASN A 62 -8.00 15.14 5.82
N ALA A 63 -6.79 15.71 5.66
CA ALA A 63 -5.89 15.38 4.56
C ALA A 63 -5.48 13.90 4.60
N TYR A 64 -5.08 13.36 5.76
CA TYR A 64 -4.76 11.94 5.91
C TYR A 64 -5.96 11.03 5.60
N GLU A 65 -7.16 11.40 6.05
CA GLU A 65 -8.38 10.64 5.75
C GLU A 65 -8.69 10.65 4.25
N THR A 66 -8.52 11.80 3.59
CA THR A 66 -8.73 11.96 2.14
C THR A 66 -7.74 11.10 1.34
N VAL A 67 -6.44 11.17 1.67
CA VAL A 67 -5.40 10.35 1.01
C VAL A 67 -5.68 8.86 1.25
N LYS A 68 -6.01 8.47 2.47
CA LYS A 68 -6.34 7.08 2.81
C LYS A 68 -7.56 6.57 2.04
N ALA A 69 -8.59 7.40 1.87
CA ALA A 69 -9.75 7.06 1.06
C ALA A 69 -9.39 6.90 -0.43
N ALA A 70 -8.55 7.79 -0.97
CA ALA A 70 -8.06 7.71 -2.34
C ALA A 70 -7.20 6.44 -2.58
N GLU A 71 -6.28 6.13 -1.68
CA GLU A 71 -5.49 4.90 -1.75
C GLU A 71 -6.37 3.65 -1.69
N LYS A 72 -7.36 3.64 -0.79
CA LYS A 72 -8.31 2.53 -0.67
C LYS A 72 -9.07 2.34 -1.99
N LEU A 73 -9.62 3.41 -2.55
CA LEU A 73 -10.31 3.39 -3.84
C LEU A 73 -9.42 2.82 -4.95
N VAL A 74 -8.19 3.32 -5.06
CA VAL A 74 -7.23 2.92 -6.11
C VAL A 74 -6.79 1.46 -5.96
N LYS A 75 -6.62 0.98 -4.73
CA LYS A 75 -6.29 -0.44 -4.44
C LYS A 75 -7.48 -1.36 -4.74
N GLU A 76 -8.67 -1.03 -4.26
CA GLU A 76 -9.89 -1.85 -4.43
C GLU A 76 -10.37 -1.89 -5.88
N SER A 77 -10.20 -0.80 -6.64
CA SER A 77 -10.58 -0.72 -8.06
C SER A 77 -9.56 -1.32 -9.03
N ARG A 78 -8.46 -1.93 -8.54
CA ARG A 78 -7.31 -2.41 -9.33
C ARG A 78 -6.56 -1.33 -10.11
N LEU A 79 -6.86 -0.04 -9.91
CA LEU A 79 -6.09 1.05 -10.51
C LEU A 79 -4.63 1.07 -10.02
N ALA A 80 -4.39 0.67 -8.77
CA ALA A 80 -3.04 0.48 -8.25
C ALA A 80 -2.23 -0.49 -9.12
N TYR A 81 -2.84 -1.58 -9.57
CA TYR A 81 -2.18 -2.54 -10.46
C TYR A 81 -2.05 -2.00 -11.88
N ALA A 82 -3.13 -1.43 -12.43
CA ALA A 82 -3.16 -0.90 -13.78
C ALA A 82 -2.10 0.19 -14.01
N LEU A 83 -2.04 1.19 -13.12
CA LEU A 83 -1.10 2.29 -13.22
C LEU A 83 0.22 2.04 -12.49
N GLY A 84 0.26 1.14 -11.51
CA GLY A 84 1.49 0.82 -10.79
C GLY A 84 2.40 -0.13 -11.55
N ARG A 85 1.83 -1.04 -12.35
CA ARG A 85 2.57 -2.11 -13.00
C ARG A 85 2.21 -2.23 -14.47
N CYS A 86 0.96 -2.55 -14.80
CA CYS A 86 0.59 -2.98 -16.16
C CYS A 86 0.92 -1.92 -17.22
N LEU A 87 0.37 -0.72 -17.10
CA LEU A 87 0.59 0.35 -18.07
C LEU A 87 2.05 0.84 -18.10
N PRO A 88 2.70 1.19 -16.97
CA PRO A 88 4.10 1.61 -17.01
C PRO A 88 5.02 0.58 -17.65
N GLU A 89 4.89 -0.69 -17.29
CA GLU A 89 5.68 -1.78 -17.86
C GLU A 89 5.40 -1.98 -19.35
N HIS A 90 4.17 -1.77 -19.78
CA HIS A 90 3.79 -1.88 -21.18
C HIS A 90 4.36 -0.75 -22.04
N VAL A 91 4.38 0.49 -21.52
CA VAL A 91 4.77 1.68 -22.30
C VAL A 91 6.23 2.12 -22.10
N LYS A 92 6.95 1.62 -21.09
CA LYS A 92 8.31 2.10 -20.74
C LYS A 92 9.31 2.06 -21.89
N TYR A 93 9.16 1.12 -22.83
CA TYR A 93 10.07 0.96 -23.97
C TYR A 93 9.55 1.55 -25.28
N TRP A 94 8.31 2.07 -25.31
CA TRP A 94 7.75 2.68 -26.52
C TRP A 94 8.62 3.81 -27.09
N PRO A 95 9.25 4.69 -26.28
CA PRO A 95 10.15 5.71 -26.82
C PRO A 95 11.30 5.14 -27.66
N SER A 96 11.81 3.98 -27.28
CA SER A 96 12.88 3.30 -28.00
C SER A 96 12.36 2.46 -29.17
N TRP A 97 11.15 1.92 -29.06
CA TRP A 97 10.61 0.94 -30.01
C TRP A 97 9.76 1.56 -31.13
N ILE A 98 9.26 2.78 -30.98
CA ILE A 98 8.33 3.39 -31.95
C ILE A 98 8.89 3.51 -33.37
N LYS A 99 10.22 3.53 -33.52
CA LYS A 99 10.91 3.58 -34.81
C LYS A 99 11.03 2.20 -35.50
N ARG A 100 10.64 1.12 -34.84
CA ARG A 100 10.73 -0.23 -35.40
C ARG A 100 9.50 -0.53 -36.26
N ASP A 101 9.72 -1.22 -37.37
CA ASP A 101 8.64 -1.63 -38.28
C ASP A 101 7.64 -2.60 -37.62
N ASP A 102 8.10 -3.37 -36.64
CA ASP A 102 7.30 -4.35 -35.90
C ASP A 102 6.65 -3.80 -34.62
N PHE A 103 6.81 -2.50 -34.31
CA PHE A 103 6.33 -1.88 -33.08
C PHE A 103 4.86 -2.20 -32.77
N LYS A 104 3.99 -2.11 -33.78
CA LYS A 104 2.54 -2.38 -33.64
C LYS A 104 2.23 -3.80 -33.16
N LYS A 105 3.12 -4.78 -33.36
CA LYS A 105 2.96 -6.15 -32.82
C LYS A 105 3.14 -6.22 -31.31
N TYR A 106 3.82 -5.24 -30.71
CA TYR A 106 4.10 -5.21 -29.28
C TYR A 106 3.07 -4.44 -28.47
N VAL A 107 2.29 -3.59 -29.15
CA VAL A 107 1.21 -2.80 -28.57
C VAL A 107 0.02 -3.69 -28.24
N GLY A 108 -0.34 -3.76 -26.95
CA GLY A 108 -1.27 -4.74 -26.41
C GLY A 108 -2.73 -4.29 -26.35
N PHE A 109 -3.04 -3.05 -26.74
CA PHE A 109 -4.39 -2.49 -26.68
C PHE A 109 -4.67 -1.60 -27.91
N ASP A 110 -5.95 -1.36 -28.19
CA ASP A 110 -6.42 -0.64 -29.38
C ASP A 110 -6.14 0.86 -29.27
N VAL A 111 -4.96 1.26 -29.74
CA VAL A 111 -4.41 2.60 -29.59
C VAL A 111 -4.17 3.27 -30.94
N GLN A 112 -4.51 4.56 -31.00
CA GLN A 112 -4.38 5.38 -32.20
C GLN A 112 -3.47 6.59 -31.92
N ASP A 113 -2.90 7.17 -32.98
CA ASP A 113 -2.13 8.43 -32.94
C ASP A 113 -1.07 8.51 -31.83
N ILE A 114 -0.21 7.49 -31.78
CA ILE A 114 0.86 7.40 -30.78
C ILE A 114 1.91 8.46 -31.07
N GLU A 115 2.18 9.30 -30.08
CA GLU A 115 3.27 10.27 -30.05
C GLU A 115 4.16 9.98 -28.86
N VAL A 116 5.47 9.98 -29.06
CA VAL A 116 6.41 9.72 -27.96
C VAL A 116 7.48 10.79 -27.91
N ARG A 117 7.76 11.26 -26.69
CA ARG A 117 8.82 12.22 -26.39
C ARG A 117 9.61 11.72 -25.18
N SER A 118 10.92 11.93 -25.21
CA SER A 118 11.78 11.73 -24.05
C SER A 118 12.54 13.01 -23.77
N SER A 119 12.60 13.40 -22.50
CA SER A 119 13.35 14.55 -22.02
C SER A 119 14.06 14.20 -20.71
N GLU A 120 15.00 15.03 -20.32
CA GLU A 120 15.60 14.98 -18.98
C GLU A 120 15.18 16.25 -18.23
N GLU A 121 14.67 16.06 -17.01
CA GLU A 121 14.36 17.15 -16.09
C GLU A 121 15.46 17.20 -15.01
N GLN A 122 15.90 18.39 -14.62
CA GLN A 122 16.87 18.53 -13.53
C GLN A 122 16.16 18.26 -12.20
N GLY A 123 16.41 17.09 -11.60
CA GLY A 123 15.90 16.74 -10.28
C GLY A 123 16.77 17.30 -9.16
N ALA A 124 16.31 17.17 -7.92
CA ALA A 124 17.00 17.69 -6.74
C ALA A 124 18.41 17.10 -6.53
N TYR A 125 18.61 15.84 -6.92
CA TYR A 125 19.88 15.11 -6.72
C TYR A 125 20.49 14.55 -8.01
N ARG A 126 19.70 14.40 -9.07
CA ARG A 126 20.12 13.89 -10.39
C ARG A 126 19.10 14.23 -11.46
N ASN A 127 19.50 14.08 -12.72
CA ASN A 127 18.58 14.18 -13.85
C ASN A 127 17.52 13.07 -13.76
N VAL A 128 16.26 13.45 -13.94
CA VAL A 128 15.10 12.58 -13.98
C VAL A 128 14.78 12.34 -15.45
N LYS A 129 14.78 11.08 -15.87
CA LYS A 129 14.39 10.73 -17.24
C LYS A 129 12.88 10.75 -17.34
N VAL A 130 12.34 11.56 -18.24
CA VAL A 130 10.91 11.72 -18.44
C VAL A 130 10.54 11.18 -19.82
N SER A 131 9.62 10.22 -19.83
CA SER A 131 9.07 9.63 -21.05
C SER A 131 7.59 9.99 -21.13
N THR A 132 7.21 10.74 -22.16
CA THR A 132 5.83 11.12 -22.42
C THR A 132 5.30 10.33 -23.61
N VAL A 133 4.24 9.56 -23.39
CA VAL A 133 3.57 8.76 -24.40
C VAL A 133 2.15 9.29 -24.55
N GLY A 134 1.89 10.01 -25.64
CA GLY A 134 0.57 10.50 -26.03
C GLY A 134 -0.14 9.53 -26.97
N PHE A 135 -1.43 9.30 -26.79
CA PHE A 135 -2.22 8.44 -27.67
C PHE A 135 -3.72 8.69 -27.56
N ASN A 136 -4.48 8.18 -28.53
CA ASN A 136 -5.93 8.17 -28.53
C ASN A 136 -6.46 6.79 -28.16
N PHE A 137 -7.43 6.75 -27.25
CA PHE A 137 -8.13 5.52 -26.85
C PHE A 137 -9.61 5.82 -26.62
N LYS A 138 -10.50 5.05 -27.25
CA LYS A 138 -11.97 5.24 -27.18
C LYS A 138 -12.42 6.69 -27.40
N GLY A 139 -11.76 7.40 -28.33
CA GLY A 139 -12.08 8.79 -28.66
C GLY A 139 -11.59 9.83 -27.63
N THR A 140 -10.79 9.44 -26.65
CA THR A 140 -10.17 10.34 -25.66
C THR A 140 -8.66 10.43 -25.88
N ARG A 141 -8.10 11.65 -25.86
CA ARG A 141 -6.66 11.88 -25.91
C ARG A 141 -6.05 11.69 -24.52
N TYR A 142 -5.12 10.76 -24.44
CA TYR A 142 -4.33 10.47 -23.24
C TYR A 142 -2.88 10.87 -23.41
N GLN A 143 -2.25 11.21 -22.29
CA GLN A 143 -0.80 11.24 -22.16
C GLN A 143 -0.41 10.52 -20.87
N LEU A 144 0.51 9.58 -20.99
CA LEU A 144 1.19 8.94 -19.88
C LEU A 144 2.59 9.54 -19.77
N ILE A 145 2.88 10.12 -18.63
CA ILE A 145 4.18 10.73 -18.35
C ILE A 145 4.82 9.87 -17.26
N LEU A 146 5.85 9.12 -17.66
CA LEU A 146 6.65 8.32 -16.75
C LEU A 146 7.90 9.11 -16.37
N ARG A 147 8.07 9.38 -15.07
CA ARG A 147 9.29 9.98 -14.52
C ARG A 147 10.07 8.91 -13.78
N ASP A 148 11.27 8.64 -14.24
CA ASP A 148 12.20 7.73 -13.59
C ASP A 148 13.11 8.55 -12.66
N GLU A 149 12.77 8.53 -11.38
CA GLU A 149 13.48 9.27 -10.34
C GLU A 149 14.81 8.58 -9.96
N GLY A 150 15.04 7.35 -10.43
CA GLY A 150 16.27 6.57 -10.26
C GLY A 150 16.40 5.82 -8.92
N MET A 151 17.60 5.29 -8.67
CA MET A 151 17.94 4.46 -7.48
C MET A 151 17.85 5.21 -6.15
N SER A 152 17.39 4.56 -5.09
CA SER A 152 17.48 5.09 -3.73
C SER A 152 18.85 5.69 -3.44
N SER A 153 18.88 6.85 -2.79
CA SER A 153 20.11 7.49 -2.34
C SER A 153 20.69 6.84 -1.08
N ALA A 154 19.94 5.93 -0.44
CA ALA A 154 20.39 5.20 0.73
C ALA A 154 21.44 4.13 0.34
N PRO A 155 22.60 4.08 1.02
CA PRO A 155 23.63 3.09 0.73
C PRO A 155 23.09 1.65 0.85
N GLY A 156 23.26 0.86 -0.21
CA GLY A 156 22.86 -0.55 -0.24
C GLY A 156 21.36 -0.80 -0.42
N ASP A 157 20.58 0.24 -0.67
CA ASP A 157 19.13 0.11 -0.83
C ASP A 157 18.76 -0.28 -2.28
N PRO A 158 18.14 -1.45 -2.52
CA PRO A 158 17.89 -1.96 -3.87
C PRO A 158 16.65 -1.35 -4.53
N TYR A 159 16.02 -0.33 -3.94
CA TYR A 159 14.83 0.27 -4.51
C TYR A 159 15.15 1.34 -5.55
N ARG A 160 14.32 1.38 -6.58
CA ARG A 160 14.24 2.46 -7.56
C ARG A 160 12.88 3.11 -7.45
N PHE A 161 12.86 4.43 -7.55
CA PHE A 161 11.64 5.22 -7.45
C PHE A 161 11.29 5.84 -8.80
N GLY A 162 10.00 6.01 -9.01
CA GLY A 162 9.47 6.64 -10.19
C GLY A 162 8.07 7.17 -9.94
N GLU A 163 7.49 7.68 -11.01
CA GLU A 163 6.15 8.24 -10.98
C GLU A 163 5.50 8.07 -12.33
N ILE A 164 4.19 7.85 -12.30
CA ILE A 164 3.34 7.94 -13.48
C ILE A 164 2.30 9.03 -13.28
N GLU A 165 2.21 9.91 -14.28
CA GLU A 165 1.16 10.91 -14.38
C GLU A 165 0.28 10.61 -15.60
N VAL A 166 -1.03 10.68 -15.39
CA VAL A 166 -2.05 10.46 -16.42
C VAL A 166 -2.74 11.78 -16.71
N VAL A 167 -2.68 12.19 -17.97
CA VAL A 167 -3.39 13.35 -18.49
C VAL A 167 -4.47 12.86 -19.46
N ALA A 168 -5.71 13.28 -19.24
CA ALA A 168 -6.85 13.00 -20.12
C ALA A 168 -7.43 14.32 -20.61
N GLU A 169 -7.56 14.51 -21.93
CA GLU A 169 -8.05 15.76 -22.53
C GLU A 169 -7.32 17.01 -22.01
N GLY A 170 -5.99 16.91 -21.84
CA GLY A 170 -5.15 18.00 -21.34
C GLY A 170 -5.26 18.27 -19.83
N LYS A 171 -6.07 17.50 -19.08
CA LYS A 171 -6.20 17.62 -17.62
C LYS A 171 -5.45 16.49 -16.92
N LYS A 172 -4.61 16.84 -15.94
CA LYS A 172 -3.98 15.85 -15.06
C LYS A 172 -5.04 15.19 -14.18
N VAL A 173 -5.30 13.92 -14.41
CA VAL A 173 -6.34 13.16 -13.70
C VAL A 173 -5.79 12.20 -12.65
N ALA A 174 -4.53 11.76 -12.78
CA ALA A 174 -3.88 10.94 -11.76
C ALA A 174 -2.37 11.19 -11.73
N ARG A 175 -1.78 11.01 -10.55
CA ARG A 175 -0.32 11.02 -10.34
C ARG A 175 0.00 10.03 -9.23
N PHE A 176 0.64 8.92 -9.57
CA PHE A 176 0.98 7.85 -8.63
C PHE A 176 2.48 7.70 -8.51
N GLY A 177 2.96 7.48 -7.29
CA GLY A 177 4.32 7.03 -7.06
C GLY A 177 4.48 5.57 -7.46
N LEU A 178 5.66 5.26 -7.99
CA LEU A 178 6.08 3.93 -8.37
C LEU A 178 7.34 3.53 -7.61
N ILE A 179 7.43 2.26 -7.25
CA ILE A 179 8.61 1.65 -6.66
C ILE A 179 8.92 0.33 -7.36
N GLU A 180 10.21 0.10 -7.61
CA GLU A 180 10.75 -1.13 -8.20
C GLU A 180 11.84 -1.67 -7.26
N ASP A 181 11.68 -2.91 -6.82
CA ASP A 181 12.66 -3.62 -5.97
C ASP A 181 13.61 -4.43 -6.84
N LEU A 182 14.83 -3.94 -7.01
CA LEU A 182 15.84 -4.58 -7.86
C LEU A 182 16.53 -5.79 -7.22
N SER A 183 16.20 -6.14 -5.97
CA SER A 183 16.64 -7.41 -5.39
C SER A 183 15.97 -8.62 -6.07
N ASN A 184 14.88 -8.39 -6.79
CA ASN A 184 14.15 -9.42 -7.53
C ASN A 184 14.59 -9.49 -9.00
N GLU A 185 14.85 -10.70 -9.50
CA GLU A 185 15.28 -10.97 -10.90
C GLU A 185 14.28 -10.47 -11.94
N TYR A 186 12.98 -10.49 -11.61
CA TYR A 186 11.89 -9.99 -12.45
C TYR A 186 11.25 -8.73 -11.85
N SER A 187 12.09 -7.82 -11.37
CA SER A 187 11.67 -6.54 -10.85
C SER A 187 10.81 -5.79 -11.89
N THR A 188 9.71 -5.23 -11.40
CA THR A 188 8.78 -4.43 -12.20
C THR A 188 8.30 -3.29 -11.34
N TRP A 189 7.87 -2.20 -11.97
CA TRP A 189 7.19 -1.13 -11.26
C TRP A 189 5.97 -1.66 -10.49
N THR A 190 5.80 -1.14 -9.27
CA THR A 190 4.64 -1.37 -8.43
C THR A 190 4.17 -0.05 -7.84
N PHE A 191 2.89 0.02 -7.51
CA PHE A 191 2.29 1.21 -6.90
C PHE A 191 2.84 1.44 -5.48
N SER A 192 3.28 2.67 -5.19
CA SER A 192 3.65 3.09 -3.82
C SER A 192 2.58 3.94 -3.16
N ASP A 193 2.20 5.06 -3.77
CA ASP A 193 1.36 6.10 -3.16
C ASP A 193 0.53 6.90 -4.19
N VAL A 194 -0.55 7.53 -3.73
CA VAL A 194 -1.36 8.46 -4.54
C VAL A 194 -0.93 9.89 -4.26
N ARG A 195 -0.41 10.59 -5.27
CA ARG A 195 -0.03 12.01 -5.20
C ARG A 195 -1.11 12.94 -5.76
N ALA A 196 -1.91 12.48 -6.71
CA ALA A 196 -3.09 13.19 -7.20
C ALA A 196 -4.12 12.21 -7.79
N LEU A 197 -5.41 12.51 -7.61
CA LEU A 197 -6.50 11.72 -8.17
C LEU A 197 -7.73 12.60 -8.41
N LEU A 198 -8.22 12.61 -9.65
CA LEU A 198 -9.52 13.14 -10.03
C LEU A 198 -10.38 11.97 -10.49
N VAL A 199 -11.49 11.69 -9.80
CA VAL A 199 -12.39 10.59 -10.19
C VAL A 199 -13.09 10.95 -11.51
N GLY A 200 -13.15 9.99 -12.45
CA GLY A 200 -13.83 10.21 -13.71
C GLY A 200 -13.78 9.02 -14.68
N PRO A 201 -14.36 9.17 -15.89
CA PRO A 201 -14.49 8.08 -16.88
C PRO A 201 -13.16 7.46 -17.30
N TRP A 202 -12.07 8.22 -17.22
CA TRP A 202 -10.72 7.73 -17.54
C TRP A 202 -10.32 6.49 -16.72
N MET A 203 -10.84 6.34 -15.50
CA MET A 203 -10.55 5.18 -14.65
C MET A 203 -10.99 3.88 -15.33
N GLN A 204 -12.18 3.88 -15.92
CA GLN A 204 -12.68 2.73 -16.68
C GLN A 204 -11.82 2.48 -17.92
N HIS A 205 -11.44 3.53 -18.65
CA HIS A 205 -10.60 3.39 -19.84
C HIS A 205 -9.23 2.77 -19.49
N VAL A 206 -8.62 3.17 -18.37
CA VAL A 206 -7.35 2.58 -17.88
C VAL A 206 -7.50 1.08 -17.56
N LEU A 207 -8.62 0.68 -16.96
CA LEU A 207 -8.91 -0.73 -16.70
C LEU A 207 -9.14 -1.51 -18.00
N ASP A 208 -9.81 -0.91 -18.98
CA ASP A 208 -10.01 -1.51 -20.30
C ASP A 208 -8.67 -1.70 -21.05
N MET A 209 -7.78 -0.70 -21.01
CA MET A 209 -6.43 -0.82 -21.57
C MET A 209 -5.67 -1.98 -20.92
N THR A 210 -5.74 -2.06 -19.58
CA THR A 210 -5.09 -3.11 -18.79
C THR A 210 -5.59 -4.50 -19.18
N ALA A 211 -6.92 -4.68 -19.28
CA ALA A 211 -7.52 -5.94 -19.69
C ALA A 211 -7.10 -6.37 -21.11
N GLN A 212 -7.02 -5.41 -22.05
CA GLN A 212 -6.54 -5.69 -23.41
C GLN A 212 -5.06 -6.11 -23.42
N ILE A 213 -4.21 -5.43 -22.64
CA ILE A 213 -2.79 -5.76 -22.51
C ILE A 213 -2.63 -7.17 -21.95
N GLU A 214 -3.30 -7.51 -20.84
CA GLU A 214 -3.25 -8.84 -20.24
C GLU A 214 -3.70 -9.93 -21.22
N ALA A 215 -4.83 -9.71 -21.91
CA ALA A 215 -5.33 -10.65 -22.93
C ALA A 215 -4.38 -10.78 -24.13
N SER A 216 -3.66 -9.71 -24.49
CA SER A 216 -2.61 -9.77 -25.52
C SER A 216 -1.40 -10.57 -25.03
N ASP A 217 -0.96 -10.37 -23.79
CA ASP A 217 0.17 -11.10 -23.20
C ASP A 217 -0.12 -12.59 -23.04
N GLU A 218 -1.32 -12.93 -22.61
CA GLU A 218 -1.77 -14.32 -22.47
C GLU A 218 -1.80 -15.03 -23.83
N ARG A 219 -2.37 -14.38 -24.85
CA ARG A 219 -2.36 -14.90 -26.23
C ARG A 219 -0.94 -15.15 -26.74
N ARG A 220 -0.01 -14.23 -26.48
CA ARG A 220 1.41 -14.40 -26.88
C ARG A 220 2.08 -15.56 -26.15
N LYS A 221 1.86 -15.70 -24.84
CA LYS A 221 2.39 -16.81 -24.04
C LYS A 221 1.85 -18.16 -24.51
N ASN A 222 0.54 -18.24 -24.74
CA ASN A 222 -0.10 -19.48 -25.18
C ASN A 222 0.39 -19.89 -26.57
N ALA A 223 0.51 -18.95 -27.51
CA ALA A 223 1.07 -19.24 -28.84
C ALA A 223 2.50 -19.82 -28.74
N PHE A 224 3.35 -19.25 -27.87
CA PHE A 224 4.70 -19.76 -27.65
C PHE A 224 4.72 -21.18 -27.05
N LEU A 225 3.86 -21.44 -26.06
CA LEU A 225 3.73 -22.76 -25.46
C LEU A 225 3.21 -23.79 -26.47
N ASP A 226 2.17 -23.44 -27.23
CA ASP A 226 1.58 -24.30 -28.25
C ASP A 226 2.61 -24.64 -29.35
N ASP A 227 3.37 -23.66 -29.82
CA ASP A 227 4.41 -23.88 -30.82
C ASP A 227 5.53 -24.77 -30.27
N ARG A 228 5.92 -24.58 -29.00
CA ARG A 228 6.88 -25.46 -28.33
C ARG A 228 6.36 -26.89 -28.19
N VAL A 229 5.10 -27.07 -27.81
CA VAL A 229 4.46 -28.39 -27.69
C VAL A 229 4.34 -29.06 -29.06
N ARG A 230 3.93 -28.33 -30.10
CA ARG A 230 3.88 -28.84 -31.48
C ARG A 230 5.26 -29.23 -32.00
N ALA A 231 6.30 -28.45 -31.70
CA ALA A 231 7.66 -28.79 -32.07
C ALA A 231 8.12 -30.08 -31.37
N ALA A 232 7.92 -30.18 -30.05
CA ALA A 232 8.25 -31.39 -29.29
C ALA A 232 7.49 -32.62 -29.79
N ALA A 233 6.19 -32.49 -30.08
CA ALA A 233 5.36 -33.59 -30.59
C ALA A 233 5.82 -34.10 -31.98
N ARG A 234 6.53 -33.29 -32.77
CA ARG A 234 7.12 -33.72 -34.06
C ARG A 234 8.43 -34.49 -33.88
N GLU A 235 9.13 -34.28 -32.78
CA GLU A 235 10.42 -34.92 -32.49
C GLU A 235 10.29 -36.15 -31.60
N ILE A 236 9.19 -36.27 -30.87
CA ILE A 236 8.91 -37.42 -29.99
C ILE A 236 8.21 -38.51 -30.81
N ASP A 237 8.97 -39.57 -31.12
CA ASP A 237 8.45 -40.84 -31.62
C ASP A 237 8.22 -41.81 -30.45
N LEU A 238 7.00 -42.31 -30.29
CA LEU A 238 6.62 -43.24 -29.22
C LEU A 238 6.51 -44.70 -29.71
N GLY A 239 6.94 -44.99 -30.95
CA GLY A 239 7.00 -46.33 -31.52
C GLY A 239 6.14 -46.53 -32.76
#